data_AF-A0A914KEX1-F1
#
_entry.id   AF-A0A914KEX1-F1
#
_cell.length_a   1.000
_cell.length_b   1.000
_cell.length_c   1.000
_cell.angle_alpha   90.00
_cell.angle_beta   90.00
_cell.angle_gamma   90.00
#
_symmetry.space_group_name_H-M   'P 1'
#
loop_
_entity.id
_entity.type
_entity.pdbx_description
1 polymer ?
#
loop_
_entity_poly.entity_id
_entity_poly.type
_entity_poly.pdbx_seq_one_letter_code
_entity_poly.pdbx_strand_id
1 'polypeptide(L)'
;MTPAEYKSAIGINSTDTLVVYFGNWPADSLIGLSTFPWEFDATSPLGGIIIQPHRFGLPGQLGHLIHEMGHILGLWHVHHGISELPCSHPCFEDYPSMETGDLCSDTGPTPRNMKCELPNPEFLCGRFRSFTMMNTVKNYMGYAGNDCADHFSPQQVGRMHCYIDLVYSNWRRDKVPPTIVPITPRIIPTKNSLKLVS
;
A
#
# COMPACT_ATOMS: atom_id res chain seq x y z
N MET A 1 21.36 13.77 5.64
CA MET A 1 20.12 14.50 5.38
C MET A 1 18.97 13.52 5.55
N THR A 2 17.98 13.87 6.36
CA THR A 2 16.76 13.07 6.53
C THR A 2 15.86 13.19 5.30
N PRO A 3 14.91 12.27 5.08
CA PRO A 3 13.93 12.40 4.01
C PRO A 3 13.19 13.74 4.01
N ALA A 4 12.79 14.26 5.17
CA ALA A 4 12.08 15.53 5.30
C ALA A 4 12.96 16.74 4.95
N GLU A 5 14.23 16.73 5.35
CA GLU A 5 15.21 17.76 4.97
C GLU A 5 15.45 17.75 3.45
N TYR A 6 15.49 16.57 2.83
CA TYR A 6 15.66 16.41 1.39
C TYR A 6 14.48 16.99 0.61
N LYS A 7 13.25 16.65 1.00
CA LYS A 7 12.03 17.20 0.39
C LYS A 7 11.94 18.72 0.59
N SER A 8 12.25 19.21 1.78
CA SER A 8 12.30 20.65 2.09
C SER A 8 13.28 21.40 1.21
N ALA A 9 14.48 20.84 0.98
CA ALA A 9 15.52 21.48 0.19
C ALA A 9 15.17 21.58 -1.30
N ILE A 10 14.44 20.58 -1.83
CA ILE A 10 13.99 20.57 -3.24
C ILE A 10 12.75 21.43 -3.44
N GLY A 11 11.80 21.41 -2.51
CA GLY A 11 10.65 22.32 -2.49
C GLY A 11 9.68 22.17 -3.67
N ILE A 12 9.57 20.98 -4.26
CA ILE A 12 8.60 20.73 -5.35
C ILE A 12 7.19 20.65 -4.76
N ASN A 13 6.27 21.39 -5.34
CA ASN A 13 4.87 21.37 -4.94
C ASN A 13 4.16 20.07 -5.41
N SER A 14 3.63 19.29 -4.48
CA SER A 14 2.86 18.07 -4.76
C SER A 14 1.33 18.26 -4.78
N THR A 15 0.82 19.50 -4.74
CA THR A 15 -0.63 19.77 -4.74
C THR A 15 -1.32 19.22 -5.98
N ASP A 16 -0.72 19.43 -7.17
CA ASP A 16 -1.33 19.05 -8.46
C ASP A 16 -0.63 17.86 -9.13
N THR A 17 0.44 17.33 -8.54
CA THR A 17 1.22 16.23 -9.12
C THR A 17 1.75 15.27 -8.06
N LEU A 18 1.78 13.99 -8.42
CA LEU A 18 2.57 13.00 -7.67
C LEU A 18 4.06 13.30 -7.85
N VAL A 19 4.75 13.52 -6.74
CA VAL A 19 6.20 13.72 -6.71
C VAL A 19 6.89 12.48 -6.17
N VAL A 20 7.88 11.98 -6.91
CA VAL A 20 8.74 10.85 -6.51
C VAL A 20 10.19 11.36 -6.44
N TYR A 21 10.74 11.38 -5.25
CA TYR A 21 12.10 11.81 -4.94
C TYR A 21 13.05 10.62 -4.94
N PHE A 22 14.27 10.84 -5.43
CA PHE A 22 15.35 9.85 -5.40
C PHE A 22 16.48 10.38 -4.51
N GLY A 23 16.51 9.93 -3.25
CA GLY A 23 17.42 10.44 -2.23
C GLY A 23 18.27 9.34 -1.62
N ASN A 24 19.49 9.67 -1.17
CA ASN A 24 20.34 8.73 -0.44
C ASN A 24 20.39 9.11 1.05
N TRP A 25 20.20 8.13 1.94
CA TRP A 25 20.20 8.33 3.40
C TRP A 25 20.77 7.09 4.11
N PRO A 26 21.33 7.24 5.33
CA PRO A 26 22.12 6.19 5.98
C PRO A 26 21.31 5.03 6.58
N ALA A 27 19.99 4.98 6.40
CA ALA A 27 19.15 3.93 6.95
C ALA A 27 18.89 2.85 5.90
N ASP A 28 19.80 1.86 5.85
CA ASP A 28 19.77 0.76 4.87
C ASP A 28 18.51 -0.12 4.95
N SER A 29 17.83 -0.14 6.11
CA SER A 29 16.59 -0.90 6.31
C SER A 29 15.34 -0.23 5.75
N LEU A 30 15.42 1.06 5.41
CA LEU A 30 14.32 1.83 4.84
C LEU A 30 14.60 2.06 3.36
N ILE A 31 13.85 1.35 2.51
CA ILE A 31 14.03 1.39 1.04
C ILE A 31 13.32 2.60 0.42
N GLY A 32 12.13 2.90 0.94
CA GLY A 32 11.31 4.03 0.55
C GLY A 32 10.49 4.54 1.71
N LEU A 33 9.88 5.71 1.51
CA LEU A 33 8.93 6.32 2.44
C LEU A 33 7.89 7.10 1.64
N SER A 34 6.65 7.00 2.07
CA SER A 34 5.52 7.72 1.47
C SER A 34 4.76 8.48 2.53
N THR A 35 4.28 9.66 2.15
CA THR A 35 3.38 10.46 2.97
C THR A 35 1.96 9.92 2.81
N PHE A 36 1.31 9.52 3.90
CA PHE A 36 -0.07 9.01 3.85
C PHE A 36 -1.07 10.13 3.54
N PRO A 37 -2.24 9.81 2.95
CA PRO A 37 -3.20 10.82 2.50
C PRO A 37 -3.90 11.57 3.65
N TRP A 38 -3.88 11.05 4.87
CA TRP A 38 -4.41 11.73 6.06
C TRP A 38 -3.36 12.54 6.83
N GLU A 39 -2.09 12.50 6.40
CA GLU A 39 -1.06 13.34 7.01
C GLU A 39 -1.23 14.81 6.57
N PHE A 40 -0.91 15.74 7.47
CA PHE A 40 -1.02 17.18 7.22
C PHE A 40 -0.26 17.62 5.95
N ASP A 41 0.86 16.94 5.68
CA ASP A 41 1.76 17.24 4.57
C ASP A 41 1.41 16.50 3.26
N ALA A 42 0.29 15.76 3.18
CA ALA A 42 -0.05 14.94 2.02
C ALA A 42 -0.03 15.70 0.68
N THR A 43 -0.48 16.97 0.69
CA THR A 43 -0.50 17.87 -0.48
C THR A 43 0.47 19.05 -0.34
N SER A 44 1.41 19.00 0.61
CA SER A 44 2.45 20.01 0.81
C SER A 44 3.73 19.62 0.06
N PRO A 45 4.73 20.51 -0.07
CA PRO A 45 6.02 20.14 -0.64
C PRO A 45 6.73 18.96 0.05
N LEU A 46 6.32 18.61 1.28
CA LEU A 46 6.82 17.46 2.03
C LEU A 46 6.08 16.15 1.69
N GLY A 47 5.01 16.23 0.92
CA GLY A 47 4.24 15.09 0.41
C GLY A 47 5.02 14.23 -0.59
N GLY A 48 4.36 13.24 -1.16
CA GLY A 48 4.97 12.38 -2.18
C GLY A 48 5.79 11.21 -1.62
N ILE A 49 6.48 10.54 -2.53
CA ILE A 49 7.27 9.33 -2.27
C ILE A 49 8.75 9.68 -2.32
N ILE A 50 9.57 9.11 -1.44
CA ILE A 50 11.03 9.13 -1.57
C ILE A 50 11.57 7.72 -1.53
N ILE A 51 12.43 7.38 -2.49
CA ILE A 51 13.01 6.03 -2.64
C ILE A 51 14.54 6.12 -2.82
N GLN A 52 15.26 5.11 -2.34
CA GLN A 52 16.69 5.01 -2.59
C GLN A 52 16.96 4.78 -4.09
N PRO A 53 17.85 5.56 -4.73
CA PRO A 53 18.14 5.43 -6.15
C PRO A 53 18.59 4.02 -6.58
N HIS A 54 19.36 3.34 -5.72
CA HIS A 54 19.87 1.98 -5.99
C HIS A 54 18.81 0.87 -5.83
N ARG A 55 17.58 1.23 -5.44
CA ARG A 55 16.45 0.33 -5.21
C ARG A 55 15.29 0.60 -6.18
N PHE A 56 15.52 1.39 -7.24
CA PHE A 56 14.53 1.72 -8.24
C PHE A 56 15.03 1.40 -9.66
N GLY A 57 14.12 0.97 -10.54
CA GLY A 57 14.39 0.83 -11.98
C GLY A 57 15.32 -0.33 -12.37
N LEU A 58 15.74 -1.15 -11.41
CA LEU A 58 16.52 -2.37 -11.66
C LEU A 58 15.58 -3.58 -11.82
N PRO A 59 15.96 -4.59 -12.63
CA PRO A 59 15.28 -5.87 -12.66
C PRO A 59 15.14 -6.45 -11.24
N GLY A 60 13.93 -6.85 -10.86
CA GLY A 60 13.65 -7.34 -9.49
C GLY A 60 13.66 -6.24 -8.41
N GLN A 61 13.55 -4.95 -8.77
CA GLN A 61 13.43 -3.82 -7.83
C GLN A 61 12.25 -2.88 -8.13
N LEU A 62 11.30 -3.30 -8.98
CA LEU A 62 10.14 -2.47 -9.33
C LEU A 62 9.06 -2.47 -8.23
N GLY A 63 8.99 -3.52 -7.41
CA GLY A 63 7.98 -3.68 -6.35
C GLY A 63 8.04 -2.59 -5.27
N HIS A 64 9.23 -2.03 -5.00
CA HIS A 64 9.40 -0.99 -3.99
C HIS A 64 8.60 0.28 -4.31
N LEU A 65 8.65 0.79 -5.54
CA LEU A 65 7.84 1.97 -5.88
C LEU A 65 6.34 1.64 -5.82
N ILE A 66 5.94 0.44 -6.23
CA ILE A 66 4.53 0.01 -6.17
C ILE A 66 4.03 -0.03 -4.72
N HIS A 67 4.85 -0.55 -3.80
CA HIS A 67 4.58 -0.57 -2.36
C HIS A 67 4.38 0.85 -1.81
N GLU A 68 5.30 1.76 -2.12
CA GLU A 68 5.22 3.16 -1.72
C GLU A 68 3.99 3.87 -2.33
N MET A 69 3.65 3.55 -3.59
CA MET A 69 2.42 4.02 -4.21
C MET A 69 1.17 3.53 -3.47
N GLY A 70 1.20 2.33 -2.88
CA GLY A 70 0.13 1.87 -2.01
C GLY A 70 -0.04 2.75 -0.78
N HIS A 71 1.05 3.12 -0.10
CA HIS A 71 1.01 3.98 1.08
C HIS A 71 0.49 5.38 0.80
N ILE A 72 1.00 6.05 -0.24
CA ILE A 72 0.48 7.39 -0.59
C ILE A 72 -1.00 7.35 -0.97
N LEU A 73 -1.48 6.22 -1.49
CA LEU A 73 -2.89 5.99 -1.77
C LEU A 73 -3.66 5.36 -0.60
N GLY A 74 -3.07 5.38 0.60
CA GLY A 74 -3.76 5.10 1.85
C GLY A 74 -3.80 3.63 2.27
N LEU A 75 -2.94 2.77 1.72
CA LEU A 75 -2.86 1.37 2.13
C LEU A 75 -1.87 1.17 3.28
N TRP A 76 -2.31 0.46 4.31
CA TRP A 76 -1.43 -0.06 5.35
C TRP A 76 -0.70 -1.31 4.89
N HIS A 77 0.35 -1.71 5.63
CA HIS A 77 0.94 -3.03 5.43
C HIS A 77 -0.07 -4.13 5.77
N VAL A 78 -0.08 -5.22 5.02
CA VAL A 78 -0.96 -6.39 5.28
C VAL A 78 -0.74 -7.05 6.65
N HIS A 79 0.34 -6.68 7.34
CA HIS A 79 0.66 -7.15 8.70
C HIS A 79 0.43 -6.10 9.78
N HIS A 80 -0.21 -4.98 9.43
CA HIS A 80 -0.66 -3.96 10.39
C HIS A 80 -1.69 -4.58 11.35
N GLY A 81 -1.75 -4.12 12.59
CA GLY A 81 -2.62 -4.70 13.62
C GLY A 81 -2.23 -6.12 14.09
N ILE A 82 -1.07 -6.65 13.68
CA ILE A 82 -0.64 -8.01 14.05
C ILE A 82 0.76 -7.97 14.67
N SER A 83 1.79 -7.77 13.86
CA SER A 83 3.19 -7.86 14.35
C SER A 83 3.63 -6.69 15.22
N GLU A 84 2.83 -5.64 15.26
CA GLU A 84 3.03 -4.44 16.08
C GLU A 84 2.24 -4.47 17.39
N LEU A 85 1.32 -5.44 17.55
CA LEU A 85 0.40 -5.52 18.68
C LEU A 85 0.57 -6.82 19.47
N PRO A 86 0.39 -6.79 20.81
CA PRO A 86 0.26 -8.02 21.58
C PRO A 86 -1.08 -8.71 21.28
N CYS A 87 -1.12 -10.04 21.42
CA CYS A 87 -2.31 -10.87 21.21
C CYS A 87 -3.55 -10.47 22.01
N SER A 88 -3.37 -9.78 23.14
CA SER A 88 -4.44 -9.32 24.01
C SER A 88 -4.96 -7.93 23.64
N HIS A 89 -4.37 -7.27 22.64
CA HIS A 89 -4.76 -5.92 22.25
C HIS A 89 -6.14 -5.96 21.56
N PRO A 90 -7.07 -5.05 21.90
CA PRO A 90 -8.40 -5.02 21.29
C PRO A 90 -8.38 -4.79 19.78
N CYS A 91 -7.34 -4.13 19.27
CA CYS A 91 -7.15 -3.89 17.84
C CYS A 91 -6.33 -5.00 17.13
N PHE A 92 -5.99 -6.09 17.82
CA PHE A 92 -5.29 -7.21 17.18
C PHE A 92 -6.19 -7.83 16.11
N GLU A 93 -5.69 -7.95 14.88
CA GLU A 93 -6.47 -8.52 13.78
C GLU A 93 -6.42 -10.06 13.82
N ASP A 94 -7.51 -10.68 14.27
CA ASP A 94 -7.65 -12.15 14.31
C ASP A 94 -8.58 -12.71 13.21
N TYR A 95 -9.22 -11.84 12.44
CA TYR A 95 -9.94 -12.13 11.20
C TYR A 95 -9.89 -10.91 10.25
N PRO A 96 -9.99 -11.12 8.93
CA PRO A 96 -10.02 -10.02 7.96
C PRO A 96 -11.12 -9.02 8.27
N SER A 97 -10.78 -7.75 8.41
CA SER A 97 -11.72 -6.74 8.87
C SER A 97 -11.57 -5.41 8.15
N MET A 98 -12.66 -4.62 8.14
CA MET A 98 -12.62 -3.22 7.73
C MET A 98 -12.34 -2.27 8.91
N GLU A 99 -12.25 -2.80 10.14
CA GLU A 99 -12.15 -2.03 11.38
C GLU A 99 -10.80 -2.22 12.11
N THR A 100 -10.15 -3.35 11.89
CA THR A 100 -8.85 -3.72 12.48
C THR A 100 -7.87 -4.13 11.39
N GLY A 101 -6.58 -4.19 11.72
CA GLY A 101 -5.55 -4.60 10.77
C GLY A 101 -5.35 -3.57 9.68
N ASP A 102 -5.12 -4.02 8.45
CA ASP A 102 -4.90 -3.14 7.30
C ASP A 102 -6.18 -2.47 6.77
N LEU A 103 -7.34 -2.76 7.38
CA LEU A 103 -8.68 -2.27 7.03
C LEU A 103 -9.17 -2.74 5.66
N CYS A 104 -8.76 -3.93 5.22
CA CYS A 104 -9.26 -4.62 4.04
C CYS A 104 -9.73 -6.04 4.43
N SER A 105 -11.04 -6.26 4.45
CA SER A 105 -11.63 -7.58 4.78
C SER A 105 -11.37 -8.68 3.73
N ASP A 106 -10.77 -8.32 2.59
CA ASP A 106 -10.31 -9.26 1.58
C ASP A 106 -8.80 -9.53 1.61
N THR A 107 -8.07 -9.04 2.61
CA THR A 107 -6.69 -9.42 2.94
C THR A 107 -6.66 -10.15 4.29
N GLY A 108 -5.99 -11.30 4.34
CA GLY A 108 -5.94 -12.08 5.57
C GLY A 108 -4.93 -11.57 6.59
N PRO A 109 -5.22 -11.72 7.90
CA PRO A 109 -4.24 -11.37 8.91
C PRO A 109 -2.96 -12.19 8.70
N THR A 110 -1.85 -11.49 8.45
CA THR A 110 -0.52 -12.10 8.29
C THR A 110 0.49 -11.45 9.22
N PRO A 111 1.34 -12.20 9.92
CA PRO A 111 2.48 -11.61 10.60
C PRO A 111 3.47 -11.05 9.56
N ARG A 112 4.32 -10.14 10.01
CA ARG A 112 5.41 -9.55 9.25
C ARG A 112 6.33 -10.66 8.75
N ASN A 113 6.49 -10.73 7.43
CA ASN A 113 7.27 -11.76 6.78
C ASN A 113 8.08 -11.17 5.63
N MET A 114 9.37 -11.54 5.57
CA MET A 114 10.30 -11.12 4.51
C MET A 114 10.51 -12.22 3.46
N LYS A 115 9.96 -13.42 3.68
CA LYS A 115 10.09 -14.57 2.77
C LYS A 115 8.89 -14.67 1.84
N CYS A 116 9.11 -15.20 0.64
CA CYS A 116 8.04 -15.51 -0.31
C CYS A 116 7.36 -16.85 0.01
N GLU A 117 6.96 -17.02 1.26
CA GLU A 117 6.41 -18.28 1.79
C GLU A 117 5.36 -17.94 2.84
N LEU A 118 4.47 -18.89 3.15
CA LEU A 118 3.53 -18.70 4.26
C LEU A 118 4.32 -18.56 5.57
N PRO A 119 4.07 -17.52 6.39
CA PRO A 119 4.74 -17.35 7.65
C PRO A 119 4.33 -18.43 8.66
N ASN A 120 5.11 -18.60 9.73
CA ASN A 120 4.77 -19.55 10.79
C ASN A 120 3.42 -19.13 11.44
N PRO A 121 2.42 -20.03 11.43
CA PRO A 121 1.12 -19.88 12.11
C PRO A 121 1.17 -19.39 13.56
N GLU A 122 2.20 -19.77 14.31
CA GLU A 122 2.30 -19.52 15.76
C GLU A 122 2.32 -18.02 16.10
N PHE A 123 2.72 -17.17 15.15
CA PHE A 123 2.72 -15.72 15.30
C PHE A 123 1.32 -15.08 15.26
N LEU A 124 0.27 -15.85 15.00
CA LEU A 124 -1.14 -15.42 15.14
C LEU A 124 -1.76 -15.83 16.49
N CYS A 125 -0.96 -15.93 17.54
CA CYS A 125 -1.48 -16.18 18.89
C CYS A 125 -2.29 -17.50 19.01
N GLY A 126 -1.93 -18.51 18.19
CA GLY A 126 -2.66 -19.79 18.11
C GLY A 126 -4.03 -19.70 17.42
N ARG A 127 -4.46 -18.53 16.92
CA ARG A 127 -5.71 -18.33 16.20
C ARG A 127 -5.51 -18.59 14.71
N PHE A 128 -5.32 -19.86 14.35
CA PHE A 128 -4.97 -20.22 12.99
C PHE A 128 -6.18 -20.31 12.06
N ARG A 129 -6.14 -19.58 10.94
CA ARG A 129 -7.01 -19.78 9.78
C ARG A 129 -6.17 -19.81 8.49
N SER A 130 -5.54 -20.96 8.23
CA SER A 130 -4.61 -21.23 7.09
C SER A 130 -5.07 -20.70 5.72
N PHE A 131 -6.39 -20.68 5.49
CA PHE A 131 -6.96 -20.37 4.18
C PHE A 131 -6.86 -18.88 3.80
N THR A 132 -6.58 -18.01 4.77
CA THR A 132 -6.70 -16.56 4.57
C THR A 132 -5.38 -15.88 4.20
N MET A 133 -4.22 -16.54 4.35
CA MET A 133 -2.90 -15.90 4.21
C MET A 133 -2.31 -15.92 2.80
N MET A 134 -2.88 -16.69 1.87
CA MET A 134 -2.26 -16.88 0.55
C MET A 134 -2.28 -15.61 -0.32
N ASN A 135 -3.26 -14.73 -0.11
CA ASN A 135 -3.34 -13.45 -0.81
C ASN A 135 -2.46 -12.36 -0.19
N THR A 136 -1.89 -12.55 0.99
CA THR A 136 -1.07 -11.50 1.63
C THR A 136 0.43 -11.70 1.44
N VAL A 137 0.91 -12.93 1.25
CA VAL A 137 2.33 -13.21 0.98
C VAL A 137 2.83 -12.53 -0.30
N LYS A 138 2.01 -12.53 -1.35
CA LYS A 138 2.34 -11.92 -2.65
C LYS A 138 1.74 -10.52 -2.84
N ASN A 139 1.22 -9.93 -1.77
CA ASN A 139 0.65 -8.60 -1.84
C ASN A 139 1.77 -7.56 -1.91
N TYR A 140 1.60 -6.50 -2.72
CA TYR A 140 2.56 -5.41 -2.77
C TYR A 140 2.77 -4.70 -1.43
N MET A 141 1.79 -4.74 -0.53
CA MET A 141 1.88 -4.16 0.82
C MET A 141 2.51 -5.09 1.87
N GLY A 142 3.08 -6.22 1.45
CA GLY A 142 3.94 -7.05 2.29
C GLY A 142 5.42 -6.63 2.24
N TYR A 143 6.28 -7.42 2.91
CA TYR A 143 7.74 -7.26 2.88
C TYR A 143 8.48 -8.40 2.18
N ALA A 144 7.76 -9.33 1.55
CA ALA A 144 8.39 -10.33 0.70
C ALA A 144 9.18 -9.62 -0.41
N GLY A 145 10.32 -10.19 -0.82
CA GLY A 145 11.17 -9.60 -1.85
C GLY A 145 10.41 -9.33 -3.15
N ASN A 146 10.87 -8.35 -3.94
CA ASN A 146 10.13 -7.85 -5.11
C ASN A 146 9.73 -8.90 -6.14
N ASP A 147 10.49 -9.99 -6.28
CA ASP A 147 10.17 -11.07 -7.22
C ASP A 147 8.98 -11.93 -6.74
N CYS A 148 8.48 -11.69 -5.53
CA CYS A 148 7.34 -12.38 -4.94
C CYS A 148 6.01 -11.63 -5.13
N ALA A 149 6.03 -10.31 -4.97
CA ALA A 149 4.81 -9.51 -4.91
C ALA A 149 4.24 -9.26 -6.30
N ASP A 150 2.94 -9.52 -6.49
CA ASP A 150 2.30 -9.51 -7.81
C ASP A 150 0.90 -8.88 -7.85
N HIS A 151 0.32 -8.47 -6.72
CA HIS A 151 -1.04 -7.92 -6.72
C HIS A 151 -1.38 -6.98 -5.55
N PHE A 152 -2.48 -6.25 -5.77
CA PHE A 152 -3.32 -5.66 -4.73
C PHE A 152 -4.66 -6.41 -4.67
N SER A 153 -5.30 -6.43 -3.51
CA SER A 153 -6.67 -6.95 -3.40
C SER A 153 -7.69 -5.96 -4.00
N PRO A 154 -8.90 -6.42 -4.36
CA PRO A 154 -9.98 -5.53 -4.80
C PRO A 154 -10.32 -4.40 -3.82
N GLN A 155 -10.33 -4.64 -2.50
CA GLN A 155 -10.62 -3.59 -1.51
C GLN A 155 -9.46 -2.61 -1.35
N GLN A 156 -8.21 -3.07 -1.43
CA GLN A 156 -7.06 -2.18 -1.51
C GLN A 156 -7.19 -1.25 -2.71
N VAL A 157 -7.53 -1.78 -3.89
CA VAL A 157 -7.79 -0.96 -5.09
C VAL A 157 -8.92 0.05 -4.87
N GLY A 158 -10.02 -0.39 -4.25
CA GLY A 158 -11.13 0.50 -3.89
C GLY A 158 -10.71 1.64 -2.95
N ARG A 159 -9.90 1.34 -1.94
CA ARG A 159 -9.38 2.34 -0.99
C ARG A 159 -8.43 3.33 -1.65
N MET A 160 -7.57 2.86 -2.55
CA MET A 160 -6.71 3.72 -3.36
C MET A 160 -7.53 4.72 -4.19
N HIS A 161 -8.56 4.23 -4.89
CA HIS A 161 -9.47 5.10 -5.64
C HIS A 161 -10.18 6.13 -4.75
N CYS A 162 -10.60 5.73 -3.55
CA CYS A 162 -11.21 6.63 -2.57
C CYS A 162 -10.30 7.82 -2.22
N TYR A 163 -9.02 7.58 -1.91
CA TYR A 163 -8.09 8.68 -1.61
C TYR A 163 -7.69 9.52 -2.82
N ILE A 164 -7.67 8.94 -4.02
CA ILE A 164 -7.53 9.72 -5.25
C ILE A 164 -8.67 10.73 -5.38
N ASP A 165 -9.90 10.33 -5.11
CA ASP A 165 -11.06 11.21 -5.25
C ASP A 165 -11.21 12.21 -4.09
N LEU A 166 -10.86 11.80 -2.85
CA LEU A 166 -11.00 12.64 -1.66
C LEU A 166 -9.86 13.63 -1.45
N VAL A 167 -8.61 13.18 -1.62
CA VAL A 167 -7.41 13.95 -1.25
C VAL A 167 -6.66 14.44 -2.50
N TYR A 168 -6.51 13.59 -3.50
CA TYR A 168 -5.68 13.87 -4.68
C TYR A 168 -6.48 14.18 -5.94
N SER A 169 -7.68 14.75 -5.79
CA SER A 169 -8.57 15.05 -6.92
C SER A 169 -7.90 15.97 -7.96
N ASN A 170 -7.00 16.85 -7.51
CA ASN A 170 -6.21 17.75 -8.36
C ASN A 170 -5.16 17.03 -9.22
N TRP A 171 -4.72 15.82 -8.85
CA TRP A 171 -3.76 15.04 -9.66
C TRP A 171 -4.39 14.45 -10.92
N ARG A 172 -5.72 14.41 -10.99
CA ARG A 172 -6.47 13.87 -12.12
C ARG A 172 -6.45 14.88 -13.26
N ARG A 173 -5.97 14.45 -14.44
CA ARG A 173 -6.03 15.28 -15.67
C ARG A 173 -7.46 15.59 -16.09
N ASP A 174 -8.33 14.59 -15.96
CA ASP A 174 -9.76 14.75 -16.18
C ASP A 174 -10.40 15.19 -14.87
N LYS A 175 -10.78 16.47 -14.81
CA LYS A 175 -11.55 17.06 -13.70
C LYS A 175 -12.98 16.52 -13.70
N VAL A 176 -13.13 15.21 -13.57
CA VAL A 176 -14.43 14.60 -13.30
C VAL A 176 -14.80 15.03 -11.88
N PRO A 177 -16.00 15.62 -11.67
CA PRO A 177 -16.46 15.97 -10.34
C PRO A 177 -16.34 14.74 -9.42
N PRO A 178 -15.76 14.88 -8.22
CA PRO A 178 -15.69 13.76 -7.28
C PRO A 178 -17.11 13.25 -7.04
N THR A 179 -17.32 11.95 -7.25
CA THR A 179 -18.61 11.34 -6.96
C THR A 179 -18.79 11.30 -5.45
N ILE A 180 -19.79 12.02 -4.95
CA ILE A 180 -20.17 12.09 -3.53
C ILE A 180 -20.55 10.71 -2.96
N VAL A 181 -20.87 9.76 -3.85
CA VAL A 181 -21.14 8.36 -3.50
C VAL A 181 -19.94 7.52 -3.93
N PRO A 182 -19.30 6.76 -3.02
CA PRO A 182 -18.29 5.77 -3.41
C PRO A 182 -18.96 4.78 -4.36
N ILE A 183 -18.59 4.86 -5.63
CA ILE A 183 -19.12 3.95 -6.65
C ILE A 183 -18.41 2.61 -6.42
N THR A 184 -19.16 1.51 -6.41
CA THR A 184 -18.57 0.18 -6.38
C THR A 184 -17.57 0.01 -7.53
N PRO A 185 -16.41 -0.65 -7.31
CA PRO A 185 -15.44 -0.91 -8.37
C PRO A 185 -16.14 -1.54 -9.57
N ARG A 186 -16.10 -0.85 -10.72
CA ARG A 186 -16.65 -1.37 -11.97
C ARG A 186 -15.56 -2.09 -12.74
N ILE A 187 -15.74 -3.39 -12.97
CA ILE A 187 -14.94 -4.13 -13.93
C ILE A 187 -15.23 -3.54 -15.31
N ILE A 188 -14.26 -2.83 -15.88
CA ILE A 188 -14.36 -2.35 -17.27
C ILE A 188 -14.03 -3.55 -18.16
N PRO A 189 -14.95 -4.03 -19.00
CA PRO A 189 -14.64 -5.11 -19.93
C PRO A 189 -13.54 -4.65 -20.88
N THR A 190 -12.36 -5.27 -20.80
CA THR A 190 -11.39 -5.18 -21.89
C THR A 190 -11.98 -5.93 -23.08
N LYS A 191 -11.76 -5.41 -24.29
CA LYS A 191 -12.43 -5.81 -25.54
C LYS A 191 -12.31 -7.31 -25.94
N ASN A 192 -11.69 -8.18 -25.15
CA ASN A 192 -11.40 -9.57 -25.52
C ASN A 192 -11.86 -10.68 -24.56
N SER A 193 -12.72 -10.41 -23.56
CA SER A 193 -13.22 -11.49 -22.68
C SER A 193 -14.68 -11.84 -22.98
N LEU A 194 -14.95 -12.34 -24.18
CA LEU A 194 -16.20 -13.03 -24.50
C LEU A 194 -15.91 -14.48 -24.88
N LYS A 195 -16.20 -15.40 -23.94
CA LYS A 195 -17.00 -16.62 -24.13
C LYS A 195 -16.91 -17.48 -22.85
N LEU A 196 -17.86 -17.30 -21.95
CA LEU A 196 -18.31 -18.40 -21.10
C LEU A 196 -19.45 -19.07 -21.85
N VAL A 197 -19.18 -20.26 -22.37
CA VAL A 197 -20.20 -21.19 -22.84
C VAL A 197 -20.79 -21.87 -21.61
N SER A 198 -22.12 -21.94 -21.62
CA SER A 198 -23.03 -22.58 -20.66
C SER A 198 -22.52 -23.85 -19.99
#